data_AF-A0A7Y4SRE1-F1
#
_entry.id   AF-A0A7Y4SRE1-F1
#
_cell.length_a   1.000
_cell.length_b   1.000
_cell.length_c   1.000
_cell.angle_alpha   90.00
_cell.angle_beta   90.00
_cell.angle_gamma   90.00
#
_symmetry.space_group_name_H-M   'P 1'
#
loop_
_entity.id
_entity.type
_entity.pdbx_description
1 polymer ?
#
loop_
_entity_poly.entity_id
_entity_poly.type
_entity_poly.pdbx_seq_one_letter_code
_entity_poly.pdbx_strand_id
1 'polypeptide(L)'
;MTDADVTAVTLFQATMAVPGRVIPRVPVIERAIGVGEARFVQVGCASCHVPRLPLTQDGWIFTEPSPLNPAGNRRVKDGPILSVDLTAQELPQPRLQPEGGLLWVPAFTDLKLHDITDGPNDPNREPVDMNEPAGSEAFFRGNSKFVTRKLWGTANEPPYFHHGMYTTLREAVLAHGGEAAQARAAFNALPEAERDAIVEFLKSLQVLPPNTPATVIDERGQPRDWRSIF
;
A
#
# COMPACT_ATOMS: atom_id res chain seq x y z
N MET A 1 0.79 -20.41 -21.20
CA MET A 1 -0.47 -19.88 -20.66
C MET A 1 -1.33 -19.43 -21.83
N THR A 2 -2.61 -19.71 -21.76
CA THR A 2 -3.64 -19.19 -22.67
C THR A 2 -4.15 -17.84 -22.17
N ASP A 3 -4.87 -17.11 -23.02
CA ASP A 3 -5.58 -15.87 -22.61
C ASP A 3 -6.54 -16.14 -21.45
N ALA A 4 -7.19 -17.32 -21.44
CA ALA A 4 -8.07 -17.74 -20.36
C ALA A 4 -7.31 -17.92 -19.04
N ASP A 5 -6.10 -18.50 -19.07
CA ASP A 5 -5.27 -18.65 -17.88
C ASP A 5 -4.84 -17.29 -17.32
N VAL A 6 -4.43 -16.36 -18.18
CA VAL A 6 -4.04 -14.99 -17.77
C VAL A 6 -5.24 -14.24 -17.20
N THR A 7 -6.39 -14.35 -17.86
CA THR A 7 -7.64 -13.74 -17.40
C THR A 7 -8.06 -14.29 -16.04
N ALA A 8 -7.98 -15.61 -15.83
CA ALA A 8 -8.33 -16.24 -14.56
C ALA A 8 -7.42 -15.77 -13.42
N VAL A 9 -6.11 -15.68 -13.64
CA VAL A 9 -5.16 -15.16 -12.63
C VAL A 9 -5.40 -13.69 -12.34
N THR A 10 -5.68 -12.89 -13.36
CA THR A 10 -5.99 -11.46 -13.22
C THR A 10 -7.23 -11.24 -12.36
N LEU A 11 -8.31 -12.00 -12.64
CA LEU A 11 -9.53 -11.95 -11.84
C LEU A 11 -9.32 -12.46 -10.42
N PHE A 12 -8.54 -13.54 -10.23
CA PHE A 12 -8.18 -14.01 -8.89
C PHE A 12 -7.47 -12.92 -8.08
N GLN A 13 -6.49 -12.23 -8.67
CA GLN A 13 -5.78 -11.12 -8.00
C GLN A 13 -6.70 -9.94 -7.69
N ALA A 14 -7.50 -9.51 -8.67
CA ALA A 14 -8.43 -8.38 -8.52
C ALA A 14 -9.48 -8.62 -7.42
N THR A 15 -9.89 -9.88 -7.26
CA THR A 15 -10.93 -10.32 -6.31
C THR A 15 -10.37 -10.82 -4.98
N MET A 16 -9.09 -10.62 -4.66
CA MET A 16 -8.61 -10.91 -3.30
C MET A 16 -9.24 -9.96 -2.29
N ALA A 17 -9.56 -10.45 -1.09
CA ALA A 17 -10.13 -9.64 -0.01
C ALA A 17 -9.25 -8.43 0.28
N VAL A 18 -9.87 -7.30 0.62
CA VAL A 18 -9.07 -6.12 0.93
C VAL A 18 -8.37 -6.28 2.28
N PRO A 19 -7.15 -5.73 2.47
CA PRO A 19 -6.58 -5.65 3.80
C PRO A 19 -7.45 -4.76 4.70
N GLY A 20 -7.09 -4.63 5.96
CA GLY A 20 -7.84 -3.83 6.91
C GLY A 20 -6.98 -3.41 8.09
N ARG A 21 -7.63 -3.21 9.23
CA ARG A 21 -6.99 -2.76 10.45
C ARG A 21 -7.32 -3.66 11.63
N VAL A 22 -6.31 -3.94 12.44
CA VAL A 22 -6.46 -4.57 13.75
C VAL A 22 -6.20 -3.50 14.82
N ILE A 23 -7.24 -3.20 15.60
CA ILE A 23 -7.24 -2.21 16.68
C ILE A 23 -7.51 -2.93 18.01
N PRO A 24 -6.46 -3.31 18.76
CA PRO A 24 -6.63 -4.09 19.97
C PRO A 24 -7.48 -3.38 21.04
N ARG A 25 -8.18 -4.13 21.87
CA ARG A 25 -8.90 -3.62 23.07
C ARG A 25 -7.99 -3.40 24.27
N VAL A 26 -6.77 -2.94 24.00
CA VAL A 26 -5.76 -2.62 25.01
C VAL A 26 -5.56 -1.10 24.99
N PRO A 27 -6.02 -0.34 26.02
CA PRO A 27 -6.11 1.12 25.95
C PRO A 27 -4.80 1.84 25.62
N VAL A 28 -3.66 1.30 26.07
CA VAL A 28 -2.34 1.88 25.76
C VAL A 28 -1.98 1.70 24.28
N ILE A 29 -2.27 0.54 23.68
CA ILE A 29 -2.00 0.27 22.26
C ILE A 29 -2.96 1.07 21.39
N GLU A 30 -4.24 1.07 21.73
CA GLU A 30 -5.26 1.85 21.04
C GLU A 30 -4.88 3.34 20.97
N ARG A 31 -4.45 3.91 22.10
CA ARG A 31 -3.94 5.29 22.16
C ARG A 31 -2.68 5.47 21.32
N ALA A 32 -1.74 4.52 21.38
CA ALA A 32 -0.51 4.59 20.59
C ALA A 32 -0.80 4.59 19.08
N ILE A 33 -1.75 3.79 18.61
CA ILE A 33 -2.18 3.80 17.19
C ILE A 33 -2.71 5.18 16.80
N GLY A 34 -3.59 5.78 17.60
CA GLY A 34 -4.13 7.12 17.31
C GLY A 34 -3.05 8.22 17.32
N VAL A 35 -2.11 8.18 18.27
CA VAL A 35 -0.94 9.08 18.27
C VAL A 35 -0.09 8.84 17.03
N GLY A 36 0.12 7.58 16.66
CA GLY A 36 0.89 7.17 15.50
C GLY A 36 0.34 7.73 14.19
N GLU A 37 -0.98 7.69 14.00
CA GLU A 37 -1.64 8.31 12.83
C GLU A 37 -1.32 9.81 12.74
N ALA A 38 -1.47 10.53 13.86
CA ALA A 38 -1.22 11.97 13.90
C ALA A 38 0.25 12.30 13.62
N ARG A 39 1.18 11.56 14.24
CA ARG A 39 2.61 11.77 14.02
C ARG A 39 3.06 11.36 12.62
N PHE A 40 2.45 10.33 12.02
CA PHE A 40 2.70 9.92 10.64
C PHE A 40 2.44 11.06 9.65
N VAL A 41 1.34 11.79 9.83
CA VAL A 41 1.05 12.99 9.02
C VAL A 41 2.04 14.11 9.35
N GLN A 42 2.24 14.39 10.63
CA GLN A 42 3.05 15.53 11.08
C GLN A 42 4.50 15.46 10.62
N VAL A 43 5.13 14.28 10.66
CA VAL A 43 6.52 14.12 10.21
C VAL A 43 6.66 14.07 8.70
N GLY A 44 5.55 14.11 7.95
CA GLY A 44 5.54 14.19 6.49
C GLY A 44 5.50 12.83 5.77
N CYS A 45 5.34 11.70 6.47
CA CYS A 45 5.24 10.38 5.82
C CYS A 45 4.06 10.32 4.83
N ALA A 46 2.95 11.00 5.17
CA ALA A 46 1.74 11.03 4.35
C ALA A 46 1.87 11.78 3.01
N SER A 47 3.02 12.41 2.72
CA SER A 47 3.28 13.08 1.44
C SER A 47 3.39 12.09 0.27
N CYS A 48 4.08 10.96 0.48
CA CYS A 48 4.18 9.86 -0.48
C CYS A 48 3.23 8.71 -0.10
N HIS A 49 3.09 8.42 1.20
CA HIS A 49 2.14 7.42 1.70
C HIS A 49 0.75 8.02 1.90
N VAL A 50 0.16 8.53 0.81
CA VAL A 50 -1.15 9.18 0.80
C VAL A 50 -2.21 8.24 1.39
N PRO A 51 -2.90 8.62 2.49
CA PRO A 51 -3.71 7.68 3.27
C PRO A 51 -4.80 6.96 2.49
N ARG A 52 -5.51 7.70 1.62
CA ARG A 52 -6.57 7.15 0.79
C ARG A 52 -6.61 7.76 -0.60
N LEU A 53 -6.95 6.93 -1.58
CA LEU A 53 -7.15 7.33 -2.97
C LEU A 53 -8.64 7.19 -3.33
N PRO A 54 -9.22 8.14 -4.09
CA PRO A 54 -10.62 8.07 -4.49
C PRO A 54 -10.79 7.21 -5.74
N LEU A 55 -11.83 6.37 -5.75
CA LEU A 55 -12.42 5.80 -6.96
C LEU A 55 -13.79 6.46 -7.17
N THR A 56 -13.95 7.10 -8.32
CA THR A 56 -15.17 7.78 -8.75
C THR A 56 -15.72 7.12 -10.02
N GLN A 57 -16.93 7.49 -10.44
CA GLN A 57 -17.49 7.07 -11.73
C GLN A 57 -17.48 5.55 -11.91
N ASP A 58 -17.94 4.82 -10.89
CA ASP A 58 -17.95 3.36 -10.87
C ASP A 58 -16.56 2.72 -11.06
N GLY A 59 -15.48 3.43 -10.69
CA GLY A 59 -14.10 2.94 -10.78
C GLY A 59 -13.78 1.69 -9.96
N TRP A 60 -14.74 1.19 -9.16
CA TRP A 60 -14.69 -0.11 -8.48
C TRP A 60 -15.23 -1.27 -9.34
N ILE A 61 -15.72 -0.99 -10.55
CA ILE A 61 -16.04 -2.01 -11.55
C ILE A 61 -14.76 -2.35 -12.31
N PHE A 62 -14.15 -3.48 -11.95
CA PHE A 62 -12.95 -3.98 -12.60
C PHE A 62 -13.31 -4.61 -13.94
N THR A 63 -12.50 -4.39 -14.97
CA THR A 63 -12.68 -5.03 -16.29
C THR A 63 -11.37 -5.63 -16.80
N GLU A 64 -11.47 -6.80 -17.43
CA GLU A 64 -10.38 -7.45 -18.16
C GLU A 64 -10.85 -7.80 -19.59
N PRO A 65 -10.21 -7.28 -20.64
CA PRO A 65 -9.08 -6.34 -20.60
C PRO A 65 -9.47 -4.94 -20.09
N SER A 66 -8.57 -4.30 -19.34
CA SER A 66 -8.76 -2.93 -18.85
C SER A 66 -8.87 -1.92 -20.01
N PRO A 67 -9.76 -0.91 -19.90
CA PRO A 67 -9.86 0.18 -20.87
C PRO A 67 -8.59 1.05 -20.94
N LEU A 68 -7.73 0.96 -19.93
CA LEU A 68 -6.48 1.72 -19.83
C LEU A 68 -5.26 0.94 -20.36
N ASN A 69 -5.44 -0.28 -20.86
CA ASN A 69 -4.33 -1.07 -21.38
C ASN A 69 -3.63 -0.34 -22.55
N PRO A 70 -2.30 -0.17 -22.51
CA PRO A 70 -1.55 0.51 -23.56
C PRO A 70 -1.50 -0.32 -24.85
N ALA A 71 -1.06 0.31 -25.94
CA ALA A 71 -0.82 -0.39 -27.20
C ALA A 71 0.21 -1.52 -27.01
N GLY A 72 -0.03 -2.66 -27.65
CA GLY A 72 0.77 -3.88 -27.47
C GLY A 72 0.19 -4.85 -26.44
N ASN A 73 -0.67 -4.38 -25.53
CA ASN A 73 -1.46 -5.24 -24.64
C ASN A 73 -2.86 -5.50 -25.23
N ARG A 74 -3.56 -6.50 -24.68
CA ARG A 74 -4.95 -6.81 -25.02
C ARG A 74 -5.86 -5.64 -24.65
N ARG A 75 -6.67 -5.15 -25.59
CA ARG A 75 -7.60 -4.03 -25.40
C ARG A 75 -9.04 -4.50 -25.48
N VAL A 76 -9.94 -3.65 -25.01
CA VAL A 76 -11.40 -3.84 -25.00
C VAL A 76 -11.98 -4.30 -26.34
N LYS A 77 -11.40 -3.84 -27.47
CA LYS A 77 -11.87 -4.21 -28.82
C LYS A 77 -11.39 -5.59 -29.29
N ASP A 78 -10.44 -6.21 -28.58
CA ASP A 78 -9.75 -7.42 -29.00
C ASP A 78 -10.46 -8.70 -28.51
N GLY A 79 -11.62 -8.58 -27.86
CA GLY A 79 -12.40 -9.74 -27.41
C GLY A 79 -13.51 -9.41 -26.41
N PRO A 80 -14.10 -10.44 -25.77
CA PRO A 80 -15.07 -10.24 -24.72
C PRO A 80 -14.45 -9.56 -23.50
N ILE A 81 -15.23 -8.71 -22.85
CA ILE A 81 -14.88 -8.04 -21.60
C ILE A 81 -15.48 -8.83 -20.45
N LEU A 82 -14.67 -9.19 -19.46
CA LEU A 82 -15.16 -9.64 -18.18
C LEU A 82 -15.21 -8.45 -17.23
N SER A 83 -16.31 -8.32 -16.50
CA SER A 83 -16.54 -7.24 -15.54
C SER A 83 -16.82 -7.83 -14.17
N VAL A 84 -16.23 -7.23 -13.13
CA VAL A 84 -16.46 -7.62 -11.74
C VAL A 84 -16.67 -6.37 -10.91
N ASP A 85 -17.81 -6.30 -10.22
CA ASP A 85 -18.02 -5.32 -9.18
C ASP A 85 -17.19 -5.71 -7.93
N LEU A 86 -16.13 -4.95 -7.65
CA LEU A 86 -15.23 -5.24 -6.52
C LEU A 86 -15.87 -4.97 -5.14
N THR A 87 -17.11 -4.48 -5.10
CA THR A 87 -17.88 -4.22 -3.87
C THR A 87 -18.87 -5.33 -3.54
N ALA A 88 -19.04 -6.28 -4.48
CA ALA A 88 -19.99 -7.38 -4.41
C ALA A 88 -19.77 -8.27 -3.17
N GLN A 89 -20.88 -8.65 -2.51
CA GLN A 89 -20.85 -9.41 -1.26
C GLN A 89 -20.42 -10.86 -1.47
N GLU A 90 -20.59 -11.38 -2.68
CA GLU A 90 -20.23 -12.74 -3.09
C GLU A 90 -18.70 -12.93 -3.20
N LEU A 91 -17.95 -11.84 -3.29
CA LEU A 91 -16.49 -11.88 -3.28
C LEU A 91 -15.94 -12.14 -1.86
N PRO A 92 -14.72 -12.70 -1.72
CA PRO A 92 -14.10 -12.91 -0.41
C PRO A 92 -14.10 -11.65 0.46
N GLN A 93 -14.54 -11.74 1.72
CA GLN A 93 -14.62 -10.57 2.62
C GLN A 93 -13.30 -10.34 3.38
N PRO A 94 -13.00 -9.10 3.81
CA PRO A 94 -13.84 -7.90 3.73
C PRO A 94 -13.77 -7.17 2.38
N ARG A 95 -14.76 -6.29 2.15
CA ARG A 95 -14.85 -5.38 0.99
C ARG A 95 -15.10 -3.94 1.41
N LEU A 96 -14.63 -3.01 0.58
CA LEU A 96 -14.98 -1.60 0.67
C LEU A 96 -16.35 -1.38 0.03
N GLN A 97 -17.06 -0.36 0.50
CA GLN A 97 -18.37 0.01 -0.01
C GLN A 97 -18.35 1.48 -0.47
N PRO A 98 -18.97 1.82 -1.61
CA PRO A 98 -19.06 3.19 -2.08
C PRO A 98 -20.07 3.97 -1.25
N GLU A 99 -19.79 5.24 -0.99
CA GLU A 99 -20.70 6.17 -0.32
C GLU A 99 -20.89 7.39 -1.23
N GLY A 100 -22.13 7.68 -1.63
CA GLY A 100 -22.43 8.83 -2.49
C GLY A 100 -21.72 8.82 -3.85
N GLY A 101 -21.46 7.63 -4.43
CA GLY A 101 -20.78 7.49 -5.73
C GLY A 101 -19.25 7.61 -5.67
N LEU A 102 -18.68 7.59 -4.45
CA LEU A 102 -17.25 7.66 -4.18
C LEU A 102 -16.84 6.47 -3.32
N LEU A 103 -15.79 5.76 -3.73
CA LEU A 103 -15.18 4.70 -2.93
C LEU A 103 -13.77 5.11 -2.54
N TRP A 104 -13.52 5.21 -1.23
CA TRP A 104 -12.20 5.53 -0.69
C TRP A 104 -11.39 4.27 -0.48
N VAL A 105 -10.22 4.18 -1.12
CA VAL A 105 -9.28 3.07 -0.94
C VAL A 105 -8.18 3.50 0.02
N PRO A 106 -8.10 2.96 1.25
CA PRO A 106 -7.09 3.35 2.26
C PRO A 106 -5.73 2.70 1.97
N ALA A 107 -5.15 3.01 0.81
CA ALA A 107 -3.97 2.32 0.28
C ALA A 107 -2.64 2.77 0.93
N PHE A 108 -2.58 3.97 1.51
CA PHE A 108 -1.36 4.56 2.07
C PHE A 108 -0.20 4.61 1.05
N THR A 109 -0.50 5.09 -0.14
CA THR A 109 0.43 5.25 -1.27
C THR A 109 -0.16 6.24 -2.26
N ASP A 110 0.70 6.97 -2.96
CA ASP A 110 0.36 7.77 -4.12
C ASP A 110 0.63 7.06 -5.46
N LEU A 111 1.17 5.84 -5.42
CA LEU A 111 1.58 5.02 -6.57
C LEU A 111 2.57 5.74 -7.51
N LYS A 112 3.31 6.74 -7.02
CA LYS A 112 4.31 7.48 -7.79
C LYS A 112 5.71 6.96 -7.53
N LEU A 113 6.61 7.28 -8.44
CA LEU A 113 8.03 6.96 -8.36
C LEU A 113 8.77 8.05 -7.58
N HIS A 114 9.52 7.67 -6.54
CA HIS A 114 10.27 8.59 -5.68
C HIS A 114 11.70 8.12 -5.47
N ASP A 115 12.64 9.07 -5.41
CA ASP A 115 14.01 8.79 -4.93
C ASP A 115 13.99 8.54 -3.42
N ILE A 116 14.45 7.36 -3.00
CA ILE A 116 14.52 6.95 -1.59
C ILE A 116 15.95 6.74 -1.10
N THR A 117 16.95 7.26 -1.82
CA THR A 117 18.38 7.04 -1.54
C THR A 117 19.11 8.36 -1.32
N ASP A 118 20.12 8.38 -0.43
CA ASP A 118 20.94 9.56 -0.14
C ASP A 118 22.12 9.75 -1.14
N GLY A 119 22.01 9.15 -2.33
CA GLY A 119 22.97 9.31 -3.43
C GLY A 119 23.62 7.99 -3.90
N PRO A 120 24.67 8.07 -4.74
CA PRO A 120 25.23 6.91 -5.44
C PRO A 120 25.81 5.80 -4.55
N ASN A 121 26.20 6.13 -3.32
CA ASN A 121 26.82 5.20 -2.37
C ASN A 121 25.82 4.70 -1.31
N ASP A 122 24.55 5.08 -1.41
CA ASP A 122 23.52 4.58 -0.49
C ASP A 122 23.40 3.05 -0.66
N PRO A 123 23.43 2.26 0.44
CA PRO A 123 23.34 0.80 0.36
C PRO A 123 22.01 0.30 -0.22
N ASN A 124 20.99 1.16 -0.25
CA ASN A 124 19.68 0.87 -0.80
C ASN A 124 19.56 1.23 -2.29
N ARG A 125 20.63 1.68 -2.92
CA ARG A 125 20.65 1.98 -4.35
C ARG A 125 20.90 0.70 -5.15
N GLU A 126 20.05 0.45 -6.15
CA GLU A 126 20.23 -0.71 -7.02
C GLU A 126 21.26 -0.41 -8.13
N PRO A 127 22.12 -1.38 -8.50
CA PRO A 127 23.15 -1.18 -9.51
C PRO A 127 22.59 -1.08 -10.93
N VAL A 128 21.33 -1.49 -11.13
CA VAL A 128 20.63 -1.44 -12.42
C VAL A 128 19.30 -0.69 -12.30
N ASP A 129 18.94 0.01 -13.37
CA ASP A 129 17.67 0.71 -13.48
C ASP A 129 16.69 0.00 -14.41
N MET A 130 15.81 -0.80 -13.79
CA MET A 130 14.77 -1.55 -14.49
C MET A 130 13.63 -0.67 -15.03
N ASN A 131 13.64 0.64 -14.75
CA ASN A 131 12.74 1.59 -15.41
C ASN A 131 13.26 2.02 -16.80
N GLU A 132 14.52 1.74 -17.11
CA GLU A 132 15.18 2.09 -18.36
C GLU A 132 15.30 0.88 -19.31
N PRO A 133 15.43 1.10 -20.64
CA PRO A 133 15.57 -0.01 -21.59
C PRO A 133 16.78 -0.90 -21.26
N ALA A 134 16.55 -2.20 -21.18
CA ALA A 134 17.59 -3.18 -20.87
C ALA A 134 18.78 -3.06 -21.84
N GLY A 135 20.00 -2.98 -21.29
CA GLY A 135 21.24 -2.83 -22.06
C GLY A 135 21.60 -1.40 -22.47
N SER A 136 20.73 -0.41 -22.22
CA SER A 136 21.07 1.00 -22.42
C SER A 136 22.13 1.48 -21.41
N GLU A 137 22.80 2.58 -21.72
CA GLU A 137 23.71 3.23 -20.77
C GLU A 137 22.97 3.59 -19.47
N ALA A 138 21.74 4.11 -19.59
CA ALA A 138 20.92 4.51 -18.45
C ALA A 138 20.60 3.34 -17.51
N PHE A 139 20.29 2.16 -18.07
CA PHE A 139 20.06 0.93 -17.30
C PHE A 139 21.25 0.58 -16.39
N PHE A 140 22.49 0.79 -16.84
CA PHE A 140 23.69 0.48 -16.04
C PHE A 140 24.14 1.62 -15.11
N ARG A 141 23.47 2.78 -15.10
CA ARG A 141 23.78 3.85 -14.15
C ARG A 141 23.26 3.54 -12.74
N GLY A 142 22.28 2.65 -12.61
CA GLY A 142 21.66 2.24 -11.34
C GLY A 142 20.43 3.06 -10.95
N ASN A 143 19.63 2.51 -10.04
CA ASN A 143 18.32 3.04 -9.68
C ASN A 143 18.22 3.47 -8.22
N SER A 144 17.68 4.66 -8.05
CA SER A 144 17.37 5.28 -6.77
C SER A 144 15.86 5.44 -6.55
N LYS A 145 15.06 5.22 -7.59
CA LYS A 145 13.65 5.58 -7.63
C LYS A 145 12.74 4.35 -7.64
N PHE A 146 11.76 4.34 -6.75
CA PHE A 146 10.84 3.22 -6.59
C PHE A 146 9.41 3.72 -6.42
N VAL A 147 8.44 2.90 -6.83
CA VAL A 147 7.04 3.22 -6.60
C VAL A 147 6.74 3.12 -5.11
N THR A 148 6.08 4.12 -4.54
CA THR A 148 5.64 4.07 -3.14
C THR A 148 4.79 2.83 -2.91
N ARG A 149 5.27 1.88 -2.10
CA ARG A 149 4.50 0.66 -1.78
C ARG A 149 3.27 1.03 -0.97
N LYS A 150 2.13 0.37 -1.24
CA LYS A 150 0.95 0.43 -0.36
C LYS A 150 1.36 0.03 1.06
N LEU A 151 1.03 0.83 2.07
CA LEU A 151 1.19 0.40 3.47
C LEU A 151 -0.04 -0.36 3.98
N TRP A 152 -1.12 -0.38 3.20
CA TRP A 152 -2.29 -1.18 3.52
C TRP A 152 -1.95 -2.68 3.54
N GLY A 153 -1.94 -3.25 4.74
CA GLY A 153 -1.52 -4.63 5.00
C GLY A 153 -0.04 -4.80 5.36
N THR A 154 0.74 -3.73 5.53
CA THR A 154 2.20 -3.82 5.68
C THR A 154 2.66 -4.65 6.87
N ALA A 155 1.91 -4.69 7.96
CA ALA A 155 2.36 -5.30 9.21
C ALA A 155 2.65 -6.81 9.10
N ASN A 156 1.96 -7.51 8.20
CA ASN A 156 2.16 -8.94 7.95
C ASN A 156 2.71 -9.24 6.55
N GLU A 157 3.38 -8.26 5.93
CA GLU A 157 4.13 -8.42 4.69
C GLU A 157 5.66 -8.14 4.85
N PRO A 158 6.37 -8.65 5.89
CA PRO A 158 7.83 -8.59 5.91
C PRO A 158 8.44 -9.61 4.90
N PRO A 159 9.71 -9.45 4.49
CA PRO A 159 10.60 -8.33 4.81
C PRO A 159 10.27 -7.07 4.00
N TYR A 160 10.82 -5.93 4.44
CA TYR A 160 10.48 -4.60 3.95
C TYR A 160 11.52 -4.04 2.97
N PHE A 161 11.09 -2.98 2.29
CA PHE A 161 11.84 -2.26 1.24
C PHE A 161 11.99 -3.08 -0.04
N HIS A 162 12.49 -2.48 -1.12
CA HIS A 162 12.41 -3.11 -2.45
C HIS A 162 13.26 -4.38 -2.58
N HIS A 163 14.39 -4.45 -1.87
CA HIS A 163 15.29 -5.62 -1.85
C HIS A 163 14.99 -6.59 -0.69
N GLY A 164 14.03 -6.28 0.19
CA GLY A 164 13.65 -7.19 1.29
C GLY A 164 14.72 -7.43 2.36
N MET A 165 15.59 -6.45 2.64
CA MET A 165 16.69 -6.62 3.62
C MET A 165 16.33 -6.16 5.04
N TYR A 166 15.22 -5.44 5.22
CA TYR A 166 14.80 -4.95 6.53
C TYR A 166 13.72 -5.85 7.12
N THR A 167 13.92 -6.30 8.35
CA THR A 167 13.00 -7.25 9.00
C THR A 167 12.01 -6.57 9.93
N THR A 168 12.24 -5.30 10.23
CA THR A 168 11.35 -4.48 11.05
C THR A 168 10.90 -3.22 10.31
N LEU A 169 9.69 -2.75 10.64
CA LEU A 169 9.16 -1.48 10.13
C LEU A 169 10.05 -0.30 10.51
N ARG A 170 10.69 -0.33 11.68
CA ARG A 170 11.60 0.74 12.13
C ARG A 170 12.84 0.84 11.27
N GLU A 171 13.49 -0.29 10.98
CA GLU A 171 14.63 -0.33 10.06
C GLU A 171 14.24 0.25 8.70
N ALA A 172 13.09 -0.17 8.16
CA ALA A 172 12.58 0.35 6.89
C ALA A 172 12.33 1.86 6.93
N VAL A 173 11.70 2.40 7.99
CA VAL A 173 11.50 3.85 8.15
C VAL A 173 12.83 4.59 8.18
N LEU A 174 13.82 4.08 8.92
CA LEU A 174 15.15 4.70 9.03
C LEU A 174 15.99 4.61 7.75
N ALA A 175 15.66 3.67 6.86
CA ALA A 175 16.34 3.48 5.58
C ALA A 175 15.94 4.49 4.50
N HIS A 176 14.84 5.23 4.67
CA HIS A 176 14.37 6.19 3.69
C HIS A 176 15.34 7.37 3.53
N GLY A 177 15.96 7.50 2.37
CA GLY A 177 16.77 8.66 1.98
C GLY A 177 16.07 9.56 0.94
N GLY A 178 16.85 10.37 0.24
CA GLY A 178 16.41 11.09 -0.95
C GLY A 178 15.25 12.06 -0.66
N GLU A 179 14.15 11.93 -1.40
CA GLU A 179 12.95 12.76 -1.22
C GLU A 179 12.31 12.60 0.17
N ALA A 180 12.52 11.45 0.82
CA ALA A 180 12.02 11.17 2.16
C ALA A 180 13.00 11.58 3.29
N ALA A 181 14.17 12.13 2.97
CA ALA A 181 15.21 12.45 3.96
C ALA A 181 14.71 13.42 5.06
N GLN A 182 13.89 14.41 4.70
CA GLN A 182 13.31 15.34 5.67
C GLN A 182 12.31 14.63 6.60
N ALA A 183 11.47 13.74 6.07
CA ALA A 183 10.50 12.99 6.86
C ALA A 183 11.21 12.01 7.81
N ARG A 184 12.26 11.32 7.34
CA ARG A 184 13.14 10.50 8.19
C ARG A 184 13.78 11.33 9.31
N ALA A 185 14.31 12.51 9.00
CA ALA A 185 14.92 13.38 10.00
C ALA A 185 13.89 13.84 11.06
N ALA A 186 12.68 14.21 10.64
CA ALA A 186 11.58 14.56 11.53
C ALA A 186 11.15 13.39 12.41
N PHE A 187 11.07 12.17 11.85
CA PHE A 187 10.83 10.94 12.61
C PHE A 187 11.91 10.73 13.68
N ASN A 188 13.19 10.85 13.33
CA ASN A 188 14.30 10.69 14.27
C ASN A 188 14.29 11.71 15.40
N ALA A 189 13.82 12.93 15.14
CA ALA A 189 13.72 14.01 16.13
C ALA A 189 12.56 13.83 17.12
N LEU A 190 11.58 12.97 16.84
CA LEU A 190 10.48 12.70 17.77
C LEU A 190 10.99 12.03 19.07
N PRO A 191 10.30 12.21 20.20
CA PRO A 191 10.49 11.37 21.38
C PRO A 191 10.30 9.89 21.06
N GLU A 192 11.00 9.02 21.78
CA GLU A 192 10.96 7.57 21.53
C GLU A 192 9.55 7.00 21.52
N ALA A 193 8.72 7.35 22.51
CA ALA A 193 7.33 6.89 22.58
C ALA A 193 6.49 7.32 21.35
N GLU A 194 6.82 8.44 20.71
CA GLU A 194 6.10 8.90 19.51
C GLU A 194 6.61 8.21 18.24
N ARG A 195 7.90 7.86 18.17
CA ARG A 195 8.43 6.97 17.12
C ARG A 195 7.82 5.58 17.23
N ASP A 196 7.71 5.06 18.44
CA ASP A 196 7.05 3.78 18.75
C ASP A 196 5.57 3.82 18.35
N ALA A 197 4.88 4.92 18.63
CA ALA A 197 3.48 5.11 18.25
C ALA A 197 3.27 5.03 16.72
N ILE A 198 4.15 5.62 15.91
CA ILE A 198 4.11 5.45 14.44
C ILE A 198 4.25 3.97 14.06
N VAL A 199 5.17 3.24 14.69
CA VAL A 199 5.32 1.80 14.45
C VAL A 199 4.08 1.01 14.86
N GLU A 200 3.43 1.34 15.99
CA GLU A 200 2.15 0.72 16.39
C GLU A 200 1.03 1.02 15.41
N PHE A 201 0.96 2.24 14.87
CA PHE A 201 0.04 2.57 13.78
C PHE A 201 0.28 1.67 12.55
N LEU A 202 1.53 1.56 12.08
CA LEU A 202 1.85 0.71 10.93
C LEU A 202 1.52 -0.77 11.19
N LYS A 203 1.75 -1.27 12.42
CA LYS A 203 1.37 -2.62 12.85
C LYS A 203 -0.15 -2.86 12.83
N SER A 204 -0.95 -1.80 12.92
CA SER A 204 -2.40 -1.92 12.80
C SER A 204 -2.85 -2.27 11.38
N LEU A 205 -2.05 -1.97 10.33
CA LEU A 205 -2.41 -2.19 8.93
C LEU A 205 -2.07 -3.62 8.52
N GLN A 206 -3.07 -4.48 8.39
CA GLN A 206 -2.89 -5.93 8.19
C GLN A 206 -3.74 -6.48 7.05
N VAL A 207 -3.21 -7.47 6.32
CA VAL A 207 -4.07 -8.39 5.57
C VAL A 207 -4.87 -9.19 6.59
N LEU A 208 -6.19 -9.05 6.55
CA LEU A 208 -7.07 -9.71 7.52
C LEU A 208 -7.35 -11.16 7.11
N PRO A 209 -7.69 -12.05 8.06
CA PRO A 209 -8.11 -13.41 7.72
C PRO A 209 -9.27 -13.41 6.71
N PRO A 210 -9.32 -14.39 5.78
CA PRO A 210 -10.44 -14.50 4.86
C PRO A 210 -11.77 -14.54 5.59
N ASN A 211 -12.79 -13.90 5.01
CA ASN A 211 -14.15 -13.82 5.55
C ASN A 211 -14.28 -13.01 6.85
N THR A 212 -13.33 -12.12 7.13
CA THR A 212 -13.47 -11.17 8.24
C THR A 212 -14.68 -10.25 7.97
N PRO A 213 -15.57 -10.03 8.96
CA PRO A 213 -16.84 -9.34 8.74
C PRO A 213 -16.74 -7.82 8.57
N ALA A 214 -15.57 -7.24 8.82
CA ALA A 214 -15.33 -5.79 8.77
C ALA A 214 -13.90 -5.48 8.35
N THR A 215 -13.67 -4.28 7.82
CA THR A 215 -12.32 -3.77 7.49
C THR A 215 -11.55 -3.29 8.72
N VAL A 216 -12.23 -3.14 9.87
CA VAL A 216 -11.61 -2.84 11.16
C VAL A 216 -12.10 -3.82 12.20
N ILE A 217 -11.16 -4.53 12.83
CA ILE A 217 -11.43 -5.55 13.84
C ILE A 217 -10.53 -5.37 15.07
N ASP A 218 -10.87 -6.02 16.17
CA ASP A 218 -9.98 -6.18 17.32
C ASP A 218 -9.08 -7.43 17.20
N GLU A 219 -8.27 -7.67 18.24
CA GLU A 219 -7.34 -8.80 18.29
C GLU A 219 -8.02 -10.18 18.30
N ARG A 220 -9.35 -10.23 18.43
CA ARG A 220 -10.18 -11.44 18.42
C ARG A 220 -11.01 -11.57 17.14
N GLY A 221 -10.76 -10.72 16.14
CA GLY A 221 -11.49 -10.73 14.88
C GLY A 221 -12.89 -10.12 14.96
N GLN A 222 -13.26 -9.46 16.06
CA GLN A 222 -14.58 -8.84 16.19
C GLN A 222 -14.57 -7.42 15.62
N PRO A 223 -15.64 -6.98 14.93
CA PRO A 223 -15.74 -5.62 14.42
C PRO A 223 -15.44 -4.54 15.49
N ARG A 224 -14.73 -3.50 15.05
CA ARG A 224 -14.35 -2.35 15.88
C ARG A 224 -14.81 -1.05 15.23
N ASP A 225 -15.43 -0.19 16.01
CA ASP A 225 -15.57 1.22 15.66
C ASP A 225 -14.23 1.91 15.96
N TRP A 226 -13.57 2.41 14.92
CA TRP A 226 -12.31 3.14 15.01
C TRP A 226 -12.41 4.43 14.21
N ARG A 227 -12.29 5.55 14.89
CA ARG A 227 -12.27 6.88 14.27
C ARG A 227 -10.84 7.24 13.91
N SER A 228 -10.45 6.81 12.71
CA SER A 228 -9.23 7.23 12.04
C SER A 228 -9.23 8.74 11.81
N ILE A 229 -8.07 9.39 11.86
CA ILE A 229 -7.93 10.80 11.43
C ILE A 229 -7.93 10.96 9.90
N PHE A 230 -7.78 9.85 9.17
CA PHE A 230 -7.78 9.77 7.71
C PHE A 230 -9.19 9.62 7.12
#